data_AF-V5YNN0-F1
#
_entry.id   AF-V5YNN0-F1
#
_cell.length_a   1.000
_cell.length_b   1.000
_cell.length_c   1.000
_cell.angle_alpha   90.00
_cell.angle_beta   90.00
_cell.angle_gamma   90.00
#
_symmetry.space_group_name_H-M   'P 1'
#
loop_
_entity.id
_entity.type
_entity.pdbx_description
1 polymer ?
#
loop_
_entity_poly.entity_id
_entity_poly.type
_entity_poly.pdbx_seq_one_letter_code
_entity_poly.pdbx_strand_id
1 'polypeptide(L)'
;MDETLKSLFRYVKREDYDATWQGLRQHVLGMLYHHEMRFIDVLSVLMRSYSQALMEPRFELPGRHSAAEDLVLAPVKGSHAIEFMGPAAMDQRYSVEQFYGAMIRKMLSDLRLARVDWCADEIWPDGRDTTMHHQQRLALSRE
;
A
#
# COMPACT_ATOMS: atom_id res chain seq x y z
N MET A 1 9.15 6.19 13.84
CA MET A 1 8.24 5.21 13.19
C MET A 1 8.63 3.78 13.61
N ASP A 2 7.72 2.80 13.61
CA ASP A 2 8.11 1.40 13.91
C ASP A 2 8.77 0.70 12.70
N GLU A 3 9.50 -0.40 12.95
CA GLU A 3 10.25 -1.09 11.88
C GLU A 3 9.35 -1.74 10.83
N THR A 4 8.11 -2.10 11.20
CA THR A 4 7.15 -2.68 10.26
C THR A 4 6.72 -1.65 9.24
N LEU A 5 6.31 -0.45 9.68
CA LEU A 5 5.90 0.62 8.79
C LEU A 5 7.07 1.14 7.93
N LYS A 6 8.29 1.26 8.50
CA LYS A 6 9.50 1.57 7.72
C LYS A 6 9.72 0.55 6.60
N SER A 7 9.66 -0.74 6.93
CA SER A 7 9.91 -1.82 5.96
C SER A 7 8.81 -1.90 4.91
N LEU A 8 7.55 -1.62 5.27
CA LEU A 8 6.46 -1.50 4.31
C LEU A 8 6.70 -0.33 3.35
N PHE A 9 7.08 0.85 3.83
CA PHE A 9 7.40 1.98 2.93
C PHE A 9 8.54 1.66 1.98
N ARG A 10 9.65 1.07 2.48
CA ARG A 10 10.74 0.60 1.61
C ARG A 10 10.23 -0.36 0.54
N TYR A 11 9.38 -1.30 0.91
CA TYR A 11 8.85 -2.31 0.00
C TYR A 11 7.96 -1.73 -1.09
N VAL A 12 6.92 -0.95 -0.72
CA VAL A 12 5.93 -0.44 -1.68
C VAL A 12 6.47 0.62 -2.62
N LYS A 13 7.60 1.26 -2.26
CA LYS A 13 8.28 2.27 -3.08
C LYS A 13 9.20 1.64 -4.15
N ARG A 14 9.47 0.34 -4.10
CA ARG A 14 10.20 -0.37 -5.15
C ARG A 14 9.39 -0.41 -6.45
N GLU A 15 10.06 -0.39 -7.60
CA GLU A 15 9.39 -0.51 -8.90
C GLU A 15 8.71 -1.85 -9.10
N ASP A 16 9.33 -2.93 -8.60
CA ASP A 16 8.98 -4.33 -8.84
C ASP A 16 8.18 -4.98 -7.69
N TYR A 17 7.59 -4.19 -6.80
CA TYR A 17 6.92 -4.75 -5.62
C TYR A 17 5.68 -5.58 -5.99
N ASP A 18 5.49 -6.69 -5.28
CA ASP A 18 4.31 -7.54 -5.40
C ASP A 18 3.22 -7.06 -4.42
N ALA A 19 2.13 -6.52 -4.98
CA ALA A 19 1.01 -5.98 -4.21
C ALA A 19 0.06 -7.05 -3.62
N THR A 20 0.47 -8.32 -3.59
CA THR A 20 -0.27 -9.41 -2.96
C THR A 20 0.14 -9.62 -1.50
N TRP A 21 -0.69 -10.35 -0.75
CA TRP A 21 -0.36 -10.73 0.63
C TRP A 21 0.81 -11.72 0.67
N GLN A 22 0.97 -12.57 -0.35
CA GLN A 22 2.09 -13.47 -0.51
C GLN A 22 3.39 -12.69 -0.70
N GLY A 23 3.38 -11.67 -1.55
CA GLY A 23 4.50 -10.74 -1.76
C GLY A 23 4.93 -10.06 -0.46
N LEU A 24 3.97 -9.48 0.27
CA LEU A 24 4.22 -8.89 1.60
C LEU A 24 4.83 -9.89 2.58
N ARG A 25 4.28 -11.10 2.66
CA ARG A 25 4.81 -12.15 3.54
C ARG A 25 6.23 -12.52 3.16
N GLN A 26 6.49 -12.77 1.87
CA GLN A 26 7.77 -13.27 1.40
C GLN A 26 8.88 -12.21 1.55
N HIS A 27 8.57 -10.95 1.27
CA HIS A 27 9.56 -9.90 1.11
C HIS A 27 9.62 -8.88 2.25
N VAL A 28 8.70 -8.94 3.22
CA VAL A 28 8.66 -7.98 4.33
C VAL A 28 8.34 -8.69 5.64
N LEU A 29 7.10 -9.13 5.81
CA LEU A 29 6.57 -9.52 7.11
C LEU A 29 7.15 -10.85 7.58
N GLY A 30 7.44 -11.77 6.65
CA GLY A 30 8.04 -13.06 6.99
C GLY A 30 9.46 -12.94 7.53
N MET A 31 10.20 -11.91 7.12
CA MET A 31 11.55 -11.62 7.63
C MET A 31 11.51 -10.90 8.99
N LEU A 32 10.48 -10.08 9.23
CA LEU A 32 10.32 -9.35 10.50
C LEU A 32 9.69 -10.19 11.61
N TYR A 33 8.81 -11.13 11.26
CA TYR A 33 8.04 -11.94 12.20
C TYR A 33 8.38 -13.44 12.04
N HIS A 34 7.81 -14.11 11.02
CA HIS A 34 8.14 -15.49 10.64
C HIS A 34 7.56 -15.84 9.26
N HIS A 35 8.19 -16.75 8.52
CA HIS A 35 7.78 -17.07 7.14
C HIS A 35 6.42 -17.78 7.02
N GLU A 36 5.92 -18.41 8.08
CA GLU A 36 4.66 -19.17 8.10
C GLU A 36 3.41 -18.32 8.38
N MET A 37 3.50 -16.99 8.31
CA MET A 37 2.34 -16.11 8.50
C MET A 37 1.20 -16.50 7.54
N ARG A 38 0.00 -16.60 8.09
CA ARG A 38 -1.23 -16.86 7.33
C ARG A 38 -1.79 -15.54 6.81
N PHE A 39 -2.76 -15.65 5.90
CA PHE A 39 -3.46 -14.51 5.33
C PHE A 39 -3.94 -13.49 6.38
N ILE A 40 -4.62 -13.97 7.43
CA ILE A 40 -5.14 -13.12 8.51
C ILE A 40 -4.05 -12.42 9.31
N ASP A 41 -2.90 -13.08 9.49
CA ASP A 41 -1.77 -12.52 10.23
C ASP A 41 -1.16 -11.36 9.43
N VAL A 42 -0.98 -11.55 8.12
CA VAL A 42 -0.52 -10.50 7.19
C VAL A 42 -1.48 -9.33 7.14
N LEU A 43 -2.79 -9.60 6.99
CA LEU A 43 -3.82 -8.56 6.94
C LEU A 43 -3.84 -7.74 8.24
N SER A 44 -3.79 -8.40 9.40
CA SER A 44 -3.83 -7.74 10.70
C SER A 44 -2.63 -6.82 10.91
N VAL A 45 -1.42 -7.29 10.55
CA VAL A 45 -0.20 -6.48 10.63
C VAL A 45 -0.28 -5.29 9.68
N LEU A 46 -0.68 -5.50 8.43
CA LEU A 46 -0.83 -4.40 7.46
C LEU A 46 -1.85 -3.37 7.91
N MET A 47 -3.02 -3.78 8.41
CA MET A 47 -4.05 -2.87 8.92
C MET A 47 -3.53 -2.03 10.09
N ARG A 48 -2.75 -2.63 11.00
CA ARG A 48 -2.14 -1.90 12.12
C ARG A 48 -1.16 -0.85 11.63
N SER A 49 -0.26 -1.20 10.72
CA SER A 49 0.72 -0.25 10.15
C SER A 49 0.03 0.84 9.31
N TYR A 50 -1.01 0.48 8.57
CA TYR A 50 -1.80 1.44 7.79
C TYR A 50 -2.54 2.43 8.70
N SER A 51 -3.12 1.94 9.80
CA SER A 51 -3.74 2.80 10.83
C SER A 51 -2.73 3.77 11.45
N GLN A 52 -1.51 3.30 11.77
CA GLN A 52 -0.44 4.20 12.22
C GLN A 52 -0.11 5.28 11.19
N ALA A 53 -0.03 4.93 9.91
CA ALA A 53 0.21 5.90 8.85
C ALA A 53 -0.93 6.94 8.75
N LEU A 54 -2.18 6.49 8.85
CA LEU A 54 -3.36 7.37 8.88
C LEU A 54 -3.43 8.27 10.12
N MET A 55 -2.82 7.89 11.24
CA MET A 55 -2.79 8.70 12.47
C MET A 55 -1.67 9.74 12.47
N GLU A 56 -0.61 9.54 11.69
CA GLU A 56 0.52 10.47 11.61
C GLU A 56 0.28 11.51 10.51
N PRO A 57 -0.11 12.76 10.82
CA PRO A 57 -0.54 13.77 9.84
C PRO A 57 0.55 14.18 8.85
N ARG A 58 1.83 13.99 9.20
CA ARG A 58 2.95 14.34 8.31
C ARG A 58 3.05 13.41 7.10
N PHE A 59 2.42 12.23 7.13
CA PHE A 59 2.26 11.41 5.93
C PHE A 59 1.16 11.98 5.04
N GLU A 60 1.49 12.55 3.89
CA GLU A 60 0.44 12.97 2.95
C GLU A 60 -0.09 11.73 2.20
N LEU A 61 -1.04 11.02 2.81
CA LEU A 61 -1.69 9.82 2.25
C LEU A 61 -2.88 10.22 1.35
N PRO A 62 -2.98 9.69 0.12
CA PRO A 62 -4.18 9.89 -0.69
C PRO A 62 -5.39 9.27 0.00
N GLY A 63 -6.51 9.98 0.00
CA GLY A 63 -7.76 9.46 0.57
C GLY A 63 -7.74 9.30 2.09
N ARG A 64 -6.84 9.94 2.85
CA ARG A 64 -6.82 9.88 4.33
C ARG A 64 -8.20 10.07 4.96
N HIS A 65 -8.97 11.05 4.46
CA HIS A 65 -10.30 11.38 4.97
C HIS A 65 -11.40 10.43 4.49
N SER A 66 -11.15 9.68 3.41
CA SER A 66 -12.06 8.70 2.82
C SER A 66 -11.59 7.25 3.03
N ALA A 67 -10.54 7.01 3.84
CA ALA A 67 -9.84 5.73 3.88
C ALA A 67 -10.76 4.55 4.23
N ALA A 68 -11.69 4.73 5.17
CA ALA A 68 -12.65 3.71 5.53
C ALA A 68 -13.61 3.38 4.37
N GLU A 69 -14.15 4.42 3.73
CA GLU A 69 -15.03 4.27 2.56
C GLU A 69 -14.29 3.62 1.40
N ASP A 70 -13.07 4.07 1.11
CA ASP A 70 -12.24 3.53 0.05
C ASP A 70 -11.86 2.06 0.27
N LEU A 71 -11.65 1.64 1.53
CA LEU A 71 -11.41 0.24 1.85
C LEU A 71 -12.66 -0.62 1.68
N VAL A 72 -13.83 -0.13 2.10
CA VAL A 72 -15.12 -0.83 1.90
C VAL A 72 -15.42 -0.96 0.41
N LEU A 73 -15.11 0.07 -0.37
CA LEU A 73 -15.33 0.09 -1.81
C LEU A 73 -14.20 -0.56 -2.61
N ALA A 74 -13.05 -0.89 -2.01
CA ALA A 74 -11.90 -1.46 -2.72
C ALA A 74 -12.23 -2.76 -3.51
N PRO A 75 -13.03 -3.71 -3.01
CA PRO A 75 -13.42 -4.88 -3.80
C PRO A 75 -14.20 -4.52 -5.06
N VAL A 76 -15.02 -3.47 -4.98
CA VAL A 76 -15.84 -2.95 -6.08
C VAL A 76 -15.00 -2.09 -7.04
N LYS A 77 -14.06 -1.29 -6.51
CA LYS A 77 -13.20 -0.37 -7.28
C LYS A 77 -11.91 -1.00 -7.81
N GLY A 78 -11.43 -2.08 -7.19
CA GLY A 78 -10.07 -2.61 -7.37
C GLY A 78 -10.01 -4.01 -8.00
N SER A 79 -11.12 -4.76 -8.00
CA SER A 79 -11.26 -5.95 -8.85
C SER A 79 -11.64 -5.58 -10.29
N HIS A 80 -11.97 -4.31 -10.50
CA HIS A 80 -12.28 -3.71 -11.79
C HIS A 80 -11.36 -2.51 -11.93
N ALA A 81 -10.38 -2.58 -12.82
CA ALA A 81 -10.21 -1.40 -13.65
C ALA A 81 -11.61 -1.16 -14.26
N ILE A 82 -12.38 -0.23 -13.68
CA ILE A 82 -13.61 0.30 -14.28
C ILE A 82 -13.15 1.21 -15.43
N GLU A 83 -12.46 0.60 -16.38
CA GLU A 83 -12.30 1.09 -17.71
C GLU A 83 -12.65 -0.11 -18.59
N PHE A 84 -13.73 0.05 -19.34
CA PHE A 84 -14.10 -0.70 -20.55
C PHE A 84 -15.25 -1.73 -20.56
N MET A 85 -15.74 -2.32 -19.45
CA MET A 85 -16.80 -3.36 -19.55
C MET A 85 -17.94 -3.28 -18.51
N GLY A 86 -18.59 -2.12 -18.36
CA GLY A 86 -19.90 -2.02 -17.72
C GLY A 86 -19.99 -2.49 -16.26
N PRO A 87 -21.20 -2.49 -15.65
CA PRO A 87 -21.40 -2.97 -14.29
C PRO A 87 -21.13 -4.47 -14.22
N ALA A 88 -20.26 -4.90 -13.31
CA ALA A 88 -20.19 -6.30 -12.94
C ALA A 88 -21.57 -6.80 -12.50
N ALA A 89 -21.96 -7.98 -12.96
CA ALA A 89 -23.23 -8.56 -12.60
C ALA A 89 -23.30 -8.72 -11.06
N MET A 90 -24.42 -8.30 -10.46
CA MET A 90 -24.61 -8.28 -9.01
C MET A 90 -24.59 -9.67 -8.35
N ASP A 91 -24.55 -10.74 -9.16
CA ASP A 91 -24.46 -12.14 -8.77
C ASP A 91 -23.01 -12.67 -8.71
N GLN A 92 -22.01 -11.84 -8.96
CA GLN A 92 -20.60 -12.25 -8.92
C GLN A 92 -20.19 -12.68 -7.50
N ARG A 93 -19.74 -13.94 -7.38
CA ARG A 93 -19.22 -14.51 -6.13
C ARG A 93 -17.72 -14.23 -6.03
N TYR A 94 -17.31 -13.61 -4.93
CA TYR A 94 -15.90 -13.40 -4.60
C TYR A 94 -15.44 -14.39 -3.53
N SER A 95 -14.21 -14.90 -3.67
CA SER A 95 -13.55 -15.56 -2.55
C SER A 95 -13.17 -14.54 -1.47
N VAL A 96 -13.00 -15.01 -0.24
CA VAL A 96 -12.48 -14.20 0.87
C VAL A 96 -11.13 -13.56 0.50
N GLU A 97 -10.25 -14.32 -0.16
CA GLU A 97 -8.96 -13.83 -0.61
C GLU A 97 -9.07 -12.73 -1.66
N GLN A 98 -10.02 -12.84 -2.60
CA GLN A 98 -10.26 -11.79 -3.60
C GLN A 98 -10.77 -10.50 -2.94
N PHE A 99 -11.72 -10.62 -2.02
CA PHE A 99 -12.31 -9.48 -1.32
C PHE A 99 -11.27 -8.74 -0.48
N TYR A 100 -10.61 -9.44 0.45
CA TYR A 100 -9.62 -8.81 1.32
C TYR A 100 -8.30 -8.50 0.59
N GLY A 101 -7.96 -9.24 -0.48
CA GLY A 101 -6.83 -8.92 -1.34
C GLY A 101 -6.99 -7.58 -2.06
N ALA A 102 -8.22 -7.17 -2.39
CA ALA A 102 -8.48 -5.83 -2.91
C ALA A 102 -8.21 -4.74 -1.85
N MET A 103 -8.59 -4.98 -0.59
CA MET A 103 -8.28 -4.07 0.53
C MET A 103 -6.77 -3.96 0.77
N ILE A 104 -6.05 -5.09 0.74
CA ILE A 104 -4.58 -5.11 0.83
C ILE A 104 -3.97 -4.25 -0.26
N ARG A 105 -4.38 -4.45 -1.52
CA ARG A 105 -3.90 -3.64 -2.65
C ARG A 105 -4.17 -2.16 -2.46
N LYS A 106 -5.34 -1.77 -1.95
CA LYS A 106 -5.65 -0.36 -1.66
C LYS A 106 -4.71 0.21 -0.60
N MET A 107 -4.53 -0.47 0.54
CA MET A 107 -3.61 -0.02 1.60
C MET A 107 -2.19 0.14 1.09
N LEU A 108 -1.69 -0.83 0.31
CA LEU A 108 -0.34 -0.75 -0.27
C LEU A 108 -0.21 0.39 -1.29
N SER A 109 -1.24 0.63 -2.11
CA SER A 109 -1.29 1.75 -3.03
C SER A 109 -1.22 3.09 -2.29
N ASP A 110 -1.98 3.24 -1.20
CA ASP A 110 -1.98 4.45 -0.39
C ASP A 110 -0.61 4.69 0.25
N LEU A 111 0.00 3.64 0.82
CA LEU A 111 1.36 3.71 1.38
C LEU A 111 2.41 4.04 0.29
N ARG A 112 2.26 3.49 -0.92
CA ARG A 112 3.15 3.80 -2.06
C ARG A 112 3.05 5.26 -2.48
N LEU A 113 1.85 5.82 -2.45
CA LEU A 113 1.60 7.20 -2.87
C LEU A 113 1.84 8.21 -1.74
N ALA A 114 1.94 7.75 -0.49
CA ALA A 114 2.22 8.61 0.65
C ALA A 114 3.50 9.43 0.45
N ARG A 115 3.44 10.73 0.78
CA ARG A 115 4.65 11.54 0.92
C ARG A 115 5.27 11.31 2.29
N VAL A 116 6.55 10.96 2.27
CA VAL A 116 7.34 10.53 3.44
C VAL A 116 8.63 11.35 3.58
N ASP A 117 8.69 12.52 2.92
CA ASP A 117 9.88 13.38 2.83
C ASP A 117 10.49 13.68 4.20
N TRP A 118 9.64 13.90 5.21
CA TRP A 118 10.04 14.28 6.57
C TRP A 118 10.77 13.16 7.34
N CYS A 119 10.63 11.90 6.92
CA CYS A 119 11.28 10.75 7.53
C CYS A 119 12.09 9.93 6.51
N ALA A 120 12.56 10.58 5.44
CA ALA A 120 13.32 9.92 4.39
C ALA A 120 14.55 9.19 4.95
N ASP A 121 15.27 9.79 5.89
CA ASP A 121 16.47 9.18 6.50
C ASP A 121 16.15 7.93 7.35
N GLU A 122 14.95 7.86 7.94
CA GLU A 122 14.50 6.66 8.66
C GLU A 122 14.13 5.51 7.70
N ILE A 123 13.61 5.85 6.52
CA ILE A 123 13.18 4.88 5.49
C ILE A 123 14.38 4.46 4.64
N TRP A 124 15.30 5.36 4.30
CA TRP A 124 16.45 5.12 3.45
C TRP A 124 17.74 5.67 4.09
N PRO A 125 18.28 5.00 5.12
CA PRO A 125 19.47 5.48 5.82
C PRO A 125 20.72 5.58 4.92
N ASP A 126 20.76 4.84 3.81
CA ASP A 126 21.89 4.83 2.87
C ASP A 126 21.74 5.82 1.68
N GLY A 127 20.73 6.72 1.72
CA GLY A 127 20.57 7.77 0.71
C GLY A 127 20.17 7.33 -0.70
N ARG A 128 19.74 6.07 -0.88
CA ARG A 128 19.19 5.60 -2.17
C ARG A 128 17.70 5.95 -2.25
N ASP A 129 17.33 6.64 -3.33
CA ASP A 129 15.96 6.98 -3.79
C ASP A 129 15.33 8.32 -3.37
N THR A 130 16.11 9.40 -3.20
CA THR A 130 15.56 10.77 -3.35
C THR A 130 15.66 11.31 -4.78
N THR A 131 16.49 10.70 -5.65
CA THR A 131 16.76 11.21 -7.00
C THR A 131 15.60 10.97 -7.99
N MET A 132 14.83 9.90 -7.82
CA MET A 132 13.69 9.57 -8.71
C MET A 132 12.54 10.57 -8.59
N HIS A 133 12.25 11.04 -7.36
CA HIS A 133 11.17 12.01 -7.14
C HIS A 133 11.53 13.44 -7.59
N HIS A 134 12.82 13.78 -7.69
CA HIS A 134 13.22 15.08 -8.24
C HIS A 134 13.06 15.14 -9.77
N GLN A 135 13.34 14.05 -10.49
CA GLN A 135 13.24 14.02 -11.95
C GLN A 135 11.79 14.02 -12.44
N GLN A 136 10.86 13.36 -11.75
CA GLN A 136 9.42 13.47 -12.05
C GLN A 136 8.84 14.87 -11.78
N ARG A 137 9.37 15.60 -10.79
CA ARG A 137 8.97 17.00 -10.50
C ARG A 137 9.41 18.00 -11.56
N LEU A 138 10.55 17.77 -12.22
CA LEU A 138 11.03 18.65 -13.30
C LEU A 138 10.29 18.43 -14.63
N ALA A 139 9.71 17.24 -14.84
CA ALA A 139 8.91 16.93 -16.02
C ALA A 139 7.51 17.56 -15.96
N LEU A 140 6.86 17.55 -14.78
CA LEU A 140 5.50 18.07 -14.60
C LEU A 140 5.41 19.59 -14.35
N SER A 141 6.54 20.28 -14.19
CA SER A 141 6.62 21.75 -14.05
C SER A 141 6.91 22.46 -15.38
N ARG A 142 7.01 21.70 -16.48
CA ARG A 142 7.33 22.21 -17.83
C ARG A 142 6.20 22.05 -18.85
N GLU A 143 5.00 21.67 -18.39
CA GLU A 143 3.74 21.69 -19.15
C GLU A 143 2.77 22.67 -18.49
#